data_AF-A0AAW1DRP5-F1
#
_entry.id   AF-A0AAW1DRP5-F1
#
_cell.length_a   1.000
_cell.length_b   1.000
_cell.length_c   1.000
_cell.angle_alpha   90.00
_cell.angle_beta   90.00
_cell.angle_gamma   90.00
#
_symmetry.space_group_name_H-M   'P 1'
#
loop_
_entity.id
_entity.type
_entity.pdbx_description
1 polymer ?
#
loop_
_entity_poly.entity_id
_entity_poly.type
_entity_poly.pdbx_seq_one_letter_code
_entity_poly.pdbx_strand_id
1 'polypeptide(L)'
;MEIKPLSVCLAVCAALLAVCHGYSTGKEFITTFLPNSEGSNHKGQKLQLVLTAKCTEANVRIQVASMNFNKQLRLAAGESRWVSLPCGAELQKEFVTAKSAVRISSSAAISVVSFNRRFATGDGAVVSPLGELGTDYFVYTPKPYRDLDSLFAIVNGNNENKISILPHNDVELRGRNMWHHGMRVNIILAPYATYLVRGRSTLTGTRIQSQQPVAVLVGHQCLSMGYTCEHVYEQLPAVANLGTEYLVPTTTSSEAKNSAVIVAVEDNTELTLHTQKQLSSILIIVMYR
;
A
#
# COMPACT_ATOMS: atom_id res chain seq x y z
N MET A 1 -20.04 37.74 -13.17
CA MET A 1 -20.22 36.92 -11.95
C MET A 1 -19.27 35.74 -12.10
N GLU A 2 -18.03 35.91 -11.63
CA GLU A 2 -16.94 34.96 -11.79
C GLU A 2 -17.04 33.83 -10.75
N ILE A 3 -16.89 32.59 -11.20
CA ILE A 3 -16.80 31.41 -10.34
C ILE A 3 -15.32 31.13 -10.14
N LYS A 4 -14.81 31.36 -8.92
CA LYS A 4 -13.45 30.96 -8.52
C LYS A 4 -13.46 29.48 -8.08
N PRO A 5 -12.48 28.66 -8.49
CA PRO A 5 -12.35 27.29 -8.03
C PRO A 5 -11.79 27.25 -6.60
N LEU A 6 -12.45 26.51 -5.72
CA LEU A 6 -12.03 26.28 -4.34
C LEU A 6 -10.85 25.30 -4.35
N SER A 7 -9.63 25.84 -4.28
CA SER A 7 -8.40 25.08 -4.06
C SER A 7 -8.29 24.77 -2.57
N VAL A 8 -8.49 23.52 -2.17
CA VAL A 8 -8.19 23.07 -0.80
C VAL A 8 -6.69 22.79 -0.72
N CYS A 9 -5.93 23.84 -0.42
CA CYS A 9 -4.57 23.74 0.09
C CYS A 9 -4.62 23.40 1.59
N LEU A 10 -4.16 22.22 1.98
CA LEU A 10 -3.80 21.91 3.36
C LEU A 10 -2.32 22.21 3.56
N ALA A 11 -2.05 23.33 4.20
CA ALA A 11 -0.74 23.81 4.66
C ALA A 11 -1.07 24.62 5.93
N VAL A 12 -0.39 24.60 7.08
CA VAL A 12 0.91 24.14 7.57
C VAL A 12 0.77 24.08 9.09
N CYS A 13 1.48 23.19 9.79
CA CYS A 13 2.05 23.60 11.09
C CYS A 13 3.41 22.93 11.30
N ALA A 14 4.45 23.74 11.12
CA ALA A 14 5.81 23.42 11.48
C ALA A 14 5.91 23.39 13.02
N ALA A 15 6.17 22.22 13.58
CA ALA A 15 6.79 22.09 14.89
C ALA A 15 8.26 21.72 14.67
N LEU A 16 9.12 22.74 14.77
CA LEU A 16 10.56 22.59 14.92
C LEU A 16 10.86 21.97 16.29
N LEU A 17 10.78 20.65 16.38
CA LEU A 17 11.53 19.85 17.35
C LEU A 17 11.93 18.58 16.63
N ALA A 18 13.18 18.17 16.81
CA ALA A 18 13.77 16.97 16.26
C ALA A 18 13.05 15.70 16.78
N VAL A 19 11.86 15.42 16.25
CA VAL A 19 11.19 14.13 16.39
C VAL A 19 11.69 13.27 15.23
N CYS A 20 12.91 12.76 15.37
CA CYS A 20 13.48 11.80 14.44
C CYS A 20 12.75 10.43 14.47
N HIS A 21 11.70 10.28 15.28
CA HIS A 21 11.12 8.99 15.67
C HIS A 21 9.73 8.68 15.06
N GLY A 22 9.22 9.50 14.13
CA GLY A 22 7.89 9.31 13.53
C GLY A 22 7.85 8.95 12.04
N TYR A 23 9.00 8.83 11.36
CA TYR A 23 9.04 8.58 9.92
C TYR A 23 9.72 7.25 9.62
N SER A 24 9.00 6.33 8.97
CA SER A 24 9.55 5.12 8.36
C SER A 24 10.63 5.55 7.36
N THR A 25 11.89 5.37 7.77
CA THR A 25 13.07 5.88 7.05
C THR A 25 14.13 4.81 6.97
N GLY A 26 14.80 4.75 5.82
CA GLY A 26 15.83 3.74 5.58
C GLY A 26 16.58 4.00 4.29
N LYS A 27 17.40 3.02 3.89
CA LYS A 27 18.28 3.13 2.72
C LYS A 27 17.87 2.24 1.57
N GLU A 28 17.07 1.21 1.83
CA GLU A 28 16.66 0.23 0.83
C GLU A 28 15.17 -0.04 0.97
N PHE A 29 14.47 -0.08 -0.16
CA PHE A 29 13.02 -0.27 -0.22
C PHE A 29 12.66 -1.13 -1.43
N ILE A 30 11.61 -1.93 -1.27
CA ILE A 30 10.93 -2.62 -2.36
C ILE A 30 9.44 -2.30 -2.31
N THR A 31 8.85 -2.07 -3.48
CA THR A 31 7.40 -1.83 -3.60
C THR A 31 6.91 -2.20 -5.01
N THR A 32 5.63 -1.99 -5.27
CA THR A 32 5.01 -2.11 -6.59
C THR A 32 3.79 -1.19 -6.69
N PHE A 33 3.13 -1.14 -7.85
CA PHE A 33 1.85 -0.45 -8.01
C PHE A 33 0.77 -1.48 -8.33
N LEU A 34 -0.32 -1.49 -7.54
CA LEU A 34 -1.47 -2.36 -7.76
C LEU A 34 -2.31 -1.84 -8.94
N PRO A 35 -3.02 -2.72 -9.68
CA PRO A 35 -3.88 -2.28 -10.77
C PRO A 35 -4.94 -1.28 -10.29
N ASN A 36 -4.96 -0.10 -10.91
CA ASN A 36 -5.99 0.91 -10.72
C ASN A 36 -7.09 0.75 -11.79
N SER A 37 -8.33 1.14 -11.49
CA SER A 37 -9.45 1.07 -12.43
C SER A 37 -9.15 1.84 -13.72
N GLU A 38 -9.40 1.18 -14.86
CA GLU A 38 -9.31 1.84 -16.16
C GLU A 38 -10.59 2.66 -16.36
N GLY A 39 -10.54 3.95 -16.04
CA GLY A 39 -11.49 4.89 -16.60
C GLY A 39 -11.37 4.93 -18.12
N SER A 40 -12.38 5.46 -18.82
CA SER A 40 -12.46 5.56 -20.29
C SER A 40 -11.34 6.38 -20.97
N ASN A 41 -10.36 6.88 -20.22
CA ASN A 41 -9.21 7.63 -20.74
C ASN A 41 -7.88 7.12 -20.18
N HIS A 42 -7.15 6.35 -20.99
CA HIS A 42 -5.83 5.81 -20.63
C HIS A 42 -4.71 6.86 -20.56
N LYS A 43 -4.94 8.11 -21.01
CA LYS A 43 -3.88 9.15 -21.12
C LYS A 43 -3.51 9.86 -19.80
N GLY A 44 -4.03 9.39 -18.66
CA GLY A 44 -3.90 10.09 -17.37
C GLY A 44 -3.11 9.35 -16.26
N GLN A 45 -2.57 8.16 -16.53
CA GLN A 45 -1.90 7.38 -15.49
C GLN A 45 -0.58 8.03 -15.03
N LYS A 46 -0.42 8.17 -13.71
CA LYS A 46 0.76 8.70 -13.04
C LYS A 46 1.15 7.78 -11.90
N LEU A 47 2.21 7.01 -12.12
CA LEU A 47 2.90 6.24 -11.09
C LEU A 47 4.08 7.06 -10.61
N GLN A 48 4.10 7.44 -9.33
CA GLN A 48 5.10 8.35 -8.81
C GLN A 48 5.61 7.92 -7.44
N LEU A 49 6.86 8.27 -7.17
CA LEU A 49 7.46 8.21 -5.84
C LEU A 49 7.73 9.64 -5.36
N VAL A 50 7.46 9.90 -4.08
CA VAL A 50 7.98 11.05 -3.35
C VAL A 50 9.09 10.54 -2.45
N LEU A 51 10.29 11.04 -2.70
CA LEU A 51 11.49 10.72 -1.93
C LEU A 51 11.88 11.93 -1.10
N THR A 52 12.10 11.75 0.20
CA THR A 52 12.52 12.84 1.09
C THR A 52 13.80 12.44 1.80
N ALA A 53 14.87 13.23 1.61
CA ALA A 53 16.09 13.06 2.37
C ALA A 53 15.95 13.74 3.73
N LYS A 54 16.27 13.02 4.82
CA LYS A 54 15.96 13.50 6.17
C LYS A 54 16.96 14.54 6.67
N CYS A 55 18.13 14.08 7.13
CA CYS A 55 19.13 14.93 7.80
C CYS A 55 20.39 15.13 6.97
N THR A 56 20.64 14.24 6.00
CA THR A 56 21.86 14.25 5.20
C THR A 56 21.50 14.12 3.73
N GLU A 57 22.38 14.64 2.88
CA GLU A 57 22.29 14.42 1.45
C GLU A 57 22.22 12.93 1.09
N ALA A 58 21.42 12.62 0.09
CA ALA A 58 21.14 11.26 -0.34
C ALA A 58 21.29 11.11 -1.87
N ASN A 59 22.17 10.20 -2.29
CA ASN A 59 22.22 9.72 -3.67
C ASN A 59 21.27 8.53 -3.79
N VAL A 60 20.17 8.72 -4.52
CA VAL A 60 19.10 7.73 -4.66
C VAL A 60 19.14 7.11 -6.05
N ARG A 61 18.97 5.78 -6.10
CA ARG A 61 18.80 4.99 -7.33
C ARG A 61 17.47 4.25 -7.27
N ILE A 62 16.69 4.37 -8.33
CA ILE A 62 15.41 3.68 -8.52
C ILE A 62 15.52 2.75 -9.72
N GLN A 63 15.10 1.50 -9.58
CA GLN A 63 15.16 0.51 -10.65
C GLN A 63 13.89 -0.31 -10.76
N VAL A 64 13.48 -0.60 -12.00
CA VAL A 64 12.48 -1.63 -12.33
C VAL A 64 13.05 -2.45 -13.49
N ALA A 65 13.56 -3.64 -13.19
CA ALA A 65 14.39 -4.38 -14.14
C ALA A 65 13.59 -4.99 -15.29
N SER A 66 12.34 -5.40 -15.07
CA SER A 66 11.43 -5.93 -16.11
C SER A 66 11.17 -4.96 -17.26
N MET A 67 11.46 -3.68 -17.08
CA MET A 67 11.23 -2.60 -18.06
C MET A 67 12.49 -1.78 -18.37
N ASN A 68 13.67 -2.26 -17.97
CA ASN A 68 14.94 -1.54 -18.13
C ASN A 68 14.93 -0.11 -17.56
N PHE A 69 14.08 0.17 -16.56
CA PHE A 69 14.02 1.48 -15.94
C PHE A 69 15.10 1.61 -14.88
N ASN A 70 15.89 2.67 -14.98
CA ASN A 70 16.91 3.02 -14.00
C ASN A 70 17.04 4.54 -13.93
N LYS A 71 16.86 5.12 -12.75
CA LYS A 71 16.97 6.56 -12.51
C LYS A 71 17.81 6.83 -11.29
N GLN A 72 18.72 7.79 -11.41
CA GLN A 72 19.57 8.26 -10.30
C GLN A 72 19.35 9.75 -10.09
N LEU A 73 19.40 10.18 -8.84
CA LEU A 73 19.12 11.56 -8.46
C LEU A 73 19.73 11.85 -7.07
N ARG A 74 20.17 13.09 -6.87
CA ARG A 74 20.74 13.57 -5.59
C ARG A 74 19.75 14.47 -4.87
N LEU A 75 19.46 14.20 -3.61
CA LEU A 75 18.59 15.01 -2.75
C LEU A 75 19.43 15.70 -1.68
N ALA A 76 19.30 17.02 -1.54
CA ALA A 76 19.83 17.75 -0.40
C ALA A 76 19.09 17.36 0.90
N ALA A 77 19.69 17.61 2.06
CA ALA A 77 19.04 17.37 3.35
C ALA A 77 17.72 18.17 3.46
N GLY A 78 16.63 17.51 3.85
CA GLY A 78 15.28 18.07 3.90
C GLY A 78 14.58 18.18 2.53
N GLU A 79 15.27 17.92 1.41
CA GLU A 79 14.67 18.01 0.08
C GLU A 79 13.70 16.84 -0.16
N SER A 80 12.55 17.16 -0.76
CA SER A 80 11.61 16.17 -1.30
C SER A 80 11.54 16.27 -2.81
N ARG A 81 11.56 15.13 -3.52
CA ARG A 81 11.42 15.10 -4.98
C ARG A 81 10.44 14.05 -5.47
N TRP A 82 9.58 14.48 -6.39
CA TRP A 82 8.68 13.61 -7.15
C TRP A 82 9.43 12.94 -8.30
N VAL A 83 9.25 11.63 -8.45
CA VAL A 83 9.83 10.85 -9.53
C VAL A 83 8.74 10.02 -10.20
N SER A 84 8.50 10.27 -11.49
CA SER A 84 7.58 9.45 -12.29
C SER A 84 8.24 8.15 -12.74
N LEU A 85 7.49 7.06 -12.67
CA LEU A 85 7.84 5.75 -13.20
C LEU A 85 7.05 5.47 -14.48
N PRO A 86 7.54 4.59 -15.37
CA PRO A 86 6.80 4.21 -16.57
C PRO A 86 5.49 3.50 -16.20
N CYS A 87 4.43 3.71 -16.98
CA CYS A 87 3.11 3.12 -16.72
C CYS A 87 3.12 1.58 -16.60
N GLY A 88 4.04 0.91 -17.29
CA GLY A 88 4.20 -0.56 -17.18
C GLY A 88 4.67 -1.06 -15.81
N ALA A 89 4.94 -0.18 -14.83
CA ALA A 89 5.32 -0.56 -13.48
C ALA A 89 4.08 -0.94 -12.63
N GLU A 90 2.88 -0.62 -13.11
CA GLU A 90 1.64 -1.15 -12.58
C GLU A 90 1.50 -2.63 -12.92
N LEU A 91 1.25 -3.46 -11.90
CA LEU A 91 1.02 -4.87 -12.13
C LEU A 91 -0.32 -5.07 -12.82
N GLN A 92 -0.30 -5.81 -13.93
CA GLN A 92 -1.50 -6.15 -14.68
C GLN A 92 -1.74 -7.65 -14.72
N LYS A 93 -0.67 -8.43 -14.84
CA LYS A 93 -0.71 -9.89 -14.90
C LYS A 93 -0.93 -10.50 -13.52
N GLU A 94 -1.92 -11.36 -13.40
CA GLU A 94 -2.16 -12.17 -12.20
C GLU A 94 -0.99 -13.15 -11.97
N PHE A 95 -0.70 -13.40 -10.69
CA PHE A 95 0.42 -14.19 -10.20
C PHE A 95 1.79 -13.57 -10.51
N VAL A 96 2.73 -14.40 -10.97
CA VAL A 96 4.15 -14.04 -11.03
C VAL A 96 4.44 -13.10 -12.19
N THR A 97 5.07 -11.98 -11.85
CA THR A 97 5.83 -11.14 -12.79
C THR A 97 7.29 -11.12 -12.34
N ALA A 98 8.20 -11.52 -13.22
CA ALA A 98 9.62 -11.61 -12.91
C ALA A 98 10.27 -10.22 -12.94
N LYS A 99 11.13 -9.92 -11.95
CA LYS A 99 11.97 -8.70 -11.90
C LYS A 99 11.17 -7.38 -11.96
N SER A 100 9.90 -7.39 -11.54
CA SER A 100 8.97 -6.26 -11.58
C SER A 100 8.98 -5.39 -10.33
N ALA A 101 9.67 -5.78 -9.26
CA ALA A 101 9.75 -4.94 -8.06
C ALA A 101 10.35 -3.57 -8.38
N VAL A 102 9.75 -2.52 -7.84
CA VAL A 102 10.34 -1.18 -7.77
C VAL A 102 11.35 -1.19 -6.64
N ARG A 103 12.62 -1.10 -6.99
CA ARG A 103 13.74 -1.12 -6.04
C ARG A 103 14.25 0.30 -5.85
N ILE A 104 14.34 0.76 -4.60
CA ILE A 104 14.93 2.05 -4.27
C ILE A 104 16.11 1.80 -3.32
N SER A 105 17.28 2.32 -3.67
CA SER A 105 18.47 2.29 -2.82
C SER A 105 19.04 3.69 -2.65
N SER A 106 19.55 4.02 -1.47
CA SER A 106 20.10 5.34 -1.16
C SER A 106 21.38 5.26 -0.33
N SER A 107 22.27 6.24 -0.51
CA SER A 107 23.46 6.40 0.34
C SER A 107 23.13 6.81 1.78
N ALA A 108 21.98 7.43 2.02
CA ALA A 108 21.55 7.94 3.31
C ALA A 108 20.08 7.61 3.60
N ALA A 109 19.64 7.80 4.85
CA ALA A 109 18.26 7.53 5.23
C ALA A 109 17.29 8.52 4.54
N ILE A 110 16.32 7.96 3.82
CA ILE A 110 15.22 8.68 3.17
C ILE A 110 13.88 8.11 3.63
N SER A 111 12.79 8.85 3.44
CA SER A 111 11.43 8.28 3.43
C SER A 111 10.92 8.16 2.00
N VAL A 112 10.01 7.22 1.77
CA VAL A 112 9.43 6.96 0.46
C VAL A 112 7.90 6.87 0.57
N VAL A 113 7.20 7.62 -0.26
CA VAL A 113 5.76 7.48 -0.47
C VAL A 113 5.51 7.18 -1.94
N SER A 114 4.67 6.21 -2.23
CA SER A 114 4.25 5.86 -3.58
C SER A 114 2.87 6.45 -3.87
N PHE A 115 2.61 6.84 -5.11
CA PHE A 115 1.31 7.32 -5.57
C PHE A 115 0.93 6.61 -6.87
N ASN A 116 -0.28 6.03 -6.92
CA ASN A 116 -0.91 5.50 -8.13
C ASN A 116 -2.15 6.33 -8.46
N ARG A 117 -2.05 7.20 -9.48
CA ARG A 117 -3.12 8.12 -9.85
C ARG A 117 -3.55 7.92 -11.30
N ARG A 118 -4.85 7.98 -11.53
CA ARG A 118 -5.50 8.10 -12.84
C ARG A 118 -6.48 9.28 -12.79
N PHE A 119 -7.17 9.54 -13.90
CA PHE A 119 -8.18 10.60 -13.92
C PHE A 119 -9.28 10.30 -12.89
N ALA A 120 -9.50 11.25 -11.97
CA ALA A 120 -10.53 11.18 -10.92
C ALA A 120 -10.44 9.97 -9.96
N THR A 121 -9.28 9.31 -9.86
CA THR A 121 -9.09 8.18 -8.94
C THR A 121 -7.63 7.94 -8.62
N GLY A 122 -7.30 7.61 -7.38
CA GLY A 122 -5.93 7.28 -6.99
C GLY A 122 -5.65 7.41 -5.51
N ASP A 123 -4.53 6.83 -5.10
CA ASP A 123 -4.13 6.78 -3.70
C ASP A 123 -2.60 6.88 -3.58
N GLY A 124 -2.12 6.98 -2.34
CA GLY A 124 -0.71 6.84 -2.04
C GLY A 124 -0.44 6.02 -0.79
N ALA A 125 0.60 5.20 -0.84
CA ALA A 125 1.01 4.33 0.25
C ALA A 125 2.42 4.72 0.74
N VAL A 126 2.60 4.75 2.06
CA VAL A 126 3.94 4.79 2.67
C VAL A 126 4.67 3.51 2.32
N VAL A 127 5.94 3.62 1.93
CA VAL A 127 6.78 2.47 1.58
C VAL A 127 7.79 2.25 2.69
N SER A 128 7.64 1.12 3.38
CA SER A 128 8.52 0.76 4.49
C SER A 128 9.90 0.34 3.99
N PRO A 129 10.99 0.69 4.70
CA PRO A 129 12.32 0.22 4.36
C PRO A 129 12.42 -1.30 4.57
N LEU A 130 13.35 -1.93 3.88
CA LEU A 130 13.56 -3.39 3.95
C LEU A 130 13.71 -3.92 5.39
N GLY A 131 14.34 -3.15 6.29
CA GLY A 131 14.53 -3.53 7.69
C GLY A 131 13.26 -3.55 8.53
N GLU A 132 12.16 -2.95 8.06
CA GLU A 132 10.85 -2.95 8.72
C GLU A 132 9.89 -3.99 8.10
N LEU A 133 10.31 -4.70 7.06
CA LEU A 133 9.52 -5.79 6.47
C LEU A 133 9.64 -7.05 7.34
N GLY A 134 8.59 -7.87 7.31
CA GLY A 134 8.52 -9.12 8.06
C GLY A 134 8.08 -10.28 7.18
N THR A 135 7.68 -11.37 7.82
CA THR A 135 7.42 -12.66 7.18
C THR A 135 6.00 -13.18 7.39
N ASP A 136 5.15 -12.44 8.10
CA ASP A 136 3.78 -12.84 8.43
C ASP A 136 2.85 -11.62 8.30
N TYR A 137 1.78 -11.77 7.55
CA TYR A 137 0.84 -10.71 7.19
C TYR A 137 -0.57 -11.25 7.12
N PHE A 138 -1.54 -10.40 7.47
CA PHE A 138 -2.96 -10.62 7.19
C PHE A 138 -3.43 -9.62 6.16
N VAL A 139 -4.04 -10.11 5.08
CA VAL A 139 -4.63 -9.27 4.04
C VAL A 139 -5.91 -8.64 4.57
N TYR A 140 -6.12 -7.38 4.23
CA TYR A 140 -7.34 -6.65 4.50
C TYR A 140 -7.84 -5.98 3.22
N THR A 141 -9.03 -6.36 2.78
CA THR A 141 -9.72 -5.79 1.62
C THR A 141 -11.23 -5.77 1.88
N PRO A 142 -11.75 -4.75 2.58
CA PRO A 142 -13.14 -4.70 3.04
C PRO A 142 -14.09 -4.82 1.86
N LYS A 143 -15.20 -5.53 2.02
CA LYS A 143 -16.14 -5.80 0.93
C LYS A 143 -16.66 -4.48 0.33
N PRO A 144 -16.42 -4.20 -0.97
CA PRO A 144 -16.93 -3.01 -1.64
C PRO A 144 -18.43 -3.10 -1.91
N TYR A 145 -19.09 -1.96 -2.23
CA TYR A 145 -20.47 -1.96 -2.75
C TYR A 145 -20.58 -2.39 -4.22
N ARG A 146 -19.48 -2.32 -4.98
CA ARG A 146 -19.41 -2.75 -6.39
C ARG A 146 -18.42 -3.88 -6.55
N ASP A 147 -18.70 -4.80 -7.47
CA ASP A 147 -17.89 -5.99 -7.75
C ASP A 147 -16.66 -5.69 -8.63
N LEU A 148 -15.72 -4.90 -8.13
CA LEU A 148 -14.39 -4.76 -8.72
C LEU A 148 -13.33 -5.41 -7.83
N ASP A 149 -12.22 -5.81 -8.43
CA ASP A 149 -11.26 -6.71 -7.80
C ASP A 149 -10.74 -6.14 -6.46
N SER A 150 -10.80 -6.97 -5.42
CA SER A 150 -9.91 -6.85 -4.28
C SER A 150 -8.52 -7.33 -4.68
N LEU A 151 -7.49 -6.66 -4.17
CA LEU A 151 -6.12 -6.85 -4.62
C LEU A 151 -5.20 -7.10 -3.44
N PHE A 152 -4.25 -8.01 -3.64
CA PHE A 152 -2.98 -7.91 -2.93
C PHE A 152 -1.82 -8.26 -3.86
N ALA A 153 -0.65 -7.70 -3.58
CA ALA A 153 0.59 -8.10 -4.21
C ALA A 153 1.67 -8.37 -3.17
N ILE A 154 2.46 -9.41 -3.43
CA ILE A 154 3.67 -9.74 -2.67
C ILE A 154 4.87 -9.31 -3.51
N VAL A 155 5.78 -8.55 -2.92
CA VAL A 155 7.02 -8.08 -3.54
C VAL A 155 8.19 -8.73 -2.85
N ASN A 156 8.93 -9.56 -3.58
CA ASN A 156 10.03 -10.32 -3.01
C ASN A 156 11.34 -9.51 -2.96
N GLY A 157 12.17 -9.83 -1.97
CA GLY A 157 13.51 -9.27 -1.78
C GLY A 157 14.55 -9.82 -2.76
N ASN A 158 15.82 -9.76 -2.34
CA ASN A 158 16.98 -10.12 -3.17
C ASN A 158 17.27 -11.63 -3.27
N ASN A 159 16.57 -12.46 -2.51
CA ASN A 159 16.77 -13.90 -2.44
C ASN A 159 15.54 -14.65 -2.95
N GLU A 160 15.72 -15.90 -3.38
CA GLU A 160 14.57 -16.79 -3.58
C GLU A 160 13.82 -16.96 -2.26
N ASN A 161 12.48 -16.99 -2.33
CA ASN A 161 11.64 -17.03 -1.15
C ASN A 161 10.45 -17.96 -1.36
N LYS A 162 10.25 -18.89 -0.42
CA LYS A 162 9.07 -19.76 -0.37
C LYS A 162 7.99 -19.09 0.46
N ILE A 163 6.77 -19.03 -0.09
CA ILE A 163 5.66 -18.30 0.49
C ILE A 163 4.43 -19.21 0.53
N SER A 164 3.77 -19.26 1.68
CA SER A 164 2.51 -19.95 1.91
C SER A 164 1.40 -18.91 2.08
N ILE A 165 0.33 -19.07 1.30
CA ILE A 165 -0.85 -18.22 1.34
C ILE A 165 -2.02 -19.07 1.81
N LEU A 166 -2.72 -18.65 2.86
CA LEU A 166 -3.86 -19.34 3.45
C LEU A 166 -5.11 -18.46 3.33
N PRO A 167 -6.01 -18.75 2.36
CA PRO A 167 -7.27 -18.02 2.21
C PRO A 167 -8.20 -18.23 3.40
N HIS A 168 -8.84 -17.15 3.86
CA HIS A 168 -9.86 -17.19 4.92
C HIS A 168 -11.29 -17.37 4.38
N ASN A 169 -11.51 -17.16 3.08
CA ASN A 169 -12.80 -17.36 2.43
C ASN A 169 -12.59 -18.12 1.12
N ASP A 170 -13.67 -18.72 0.61
CA ASP A 170 -13.71 -19.13 -0.80
C ASP A 170 -13.72 -17.88 -1.69
N VAL A 171 -12.80 -17.81 -2.64
CA VAL A 171 -12.63 -16.64 -3.51
C VAL A 171 -12.39 -17.08 -4.95
N GLU A 172 -13.27 -16.63 -5.84
CA GLU A 172 -13.01 -16.71 -7.28
C GLU A 172 -12.02 -15.60 -7.67
N LEU A 173 -10.89 -15.98 -8.24
CA LEU A 173 -9.91 -15.05 -8.81
C LEU A 173 -10.35 -14.59 -10.20
N ARG A 174 -9.89 -13.42 -10.65
CA ARG A 174 -10.25 -12.87 -11.96
C ARG A 174 -9.87 -13.77 -13.13
N GLY A 175 -8.79 -14.56 -12.98
CA GLY A 175 -8.41 -15.62 -13.92
C GLY A 175 -9.30 -16.88 -13.93
N ARG A 176 -10.43 -16.90 -13.20
CA ARG A 176 -11.34 -18.04 -12.99
C ARG A 176 -10.76 -19.20 -12.18
N ASN A 177 -9.65 -18.97 -11.48
CA ASN A 177 -9.14 -19.92 -10.50
C ASN A 177 -9.94 -19.78 -9.20
N MET A 178 -10.26 -20.90 -8.55
CA MET A 178 -10.92 -20.89 -7.25
C MET A 178 -9.90 -21.09 -6.14
N TRP A 179 -9.90 -20.21 -5.15
CA TRP A 179 -9.22 -20.43 -3.88
C TRP A 179 -10.25 -20.87 -2.85
N HIS A 180 -9.91 -21.90 -2.08
CA HIS A 180 -10.79 -22.47 -1.07
C HIS A 180 -10.31 -22.10 0.32
N HIS A 181 -11.26 -21.81 1.22
CA HIS A 181 -11.01 -21.57 2.63
C HIS A 181 -10.16 -22.70 3.23
N GLY A 182 -9.11 -22.33 3.95
CA GLY A 182 -8.24 -23.28 4.66
C GLY A 182 -7.26 -24.04 3.76
N MET A 183 -7.35 -23.91 2.44
CA MET A 183 -6.48 -24.62 1.49
C MET A 183 -5.26 -23.76 1.13
N ARG A 184 -4.07 -24.19 1.58
CA ARG A 184 -2.83 -23.44 1.33
C ARG A 184 -2.42 -23.43 -0.13
N VAL A 185 -2.02 -22.26 -0.61
CA VAL A 185 -1.34 -22.05 -1.89
C VAL A 185 0.13 -21.76 -1.61
N ASN A 186 1.01 -22.64 -2.08
CA ASN A 186 2.46 -22.47 -1.92
C ASN A 186 3.07 -21.97 -3.22
N ILE A 187 3.90 -20.94 -3.14
CA ILE A 187 4.62 -20.35 -4.27
C ILE A 187 6.11 -20.17 -3.95
N ILE A 188 6.92 -20.08 -4.99
CA ILE A 188 8.33 -19.70 -4.90
C ILE A 188 8.52 -18.44 -5.73
N LEU A 189 9.04 -17.38 -5.12
CA LEU A 189 9.39 -16.15 -5.82
C LEU A 189 10.89 -16.05 -5.98
N ALA A 190 11.32 -15.83 -7.22
CA ALA A 190 12.70 -15.46 -7.53
C ALA A 190 13.02 -14.04 -6.99
N PRO A 191 14.31 -13.67 -6.88
CA PRO A 191 14.71 -12.33 -6.49
C PRO A 191 13.98 -11.23 -7.27
N TYR A 192 13.41 -10.27 -6.54
CA TYR A 192 12.70 -9.09 -7.06
C TYR A 192 11.49 -9.39 -7.97
N ALA A 193 10.95 -10.61 -7.91
CA ALA A 193 9.67 -10.94 -8.52
C ALA A 193 8.51 -10.44 -7.67
N THR A 194 7.36 -10.19 -8.32
CA THR A 194 6.11 -9.86 -7.63
C THR A 194 5.05 -10.93 -7.91
N TYR A 195 4.10 -11.08 -6.98
CA TYR A 195 2.95 -11.97 -7.11
C TYR A 195 1.65 -11.19 -6.87
N LEU A 196 0.83 -10.98 -7.91
CA LEU A 196 -0.44 -10.27 -7.81
C LEU A 196 -1.62 -11.24 -7.68
N VAL A 197 -2.60 -10.94 -6.83
CA VAL A 197 -3.87 -11.66 -6.73
C VAL A 197 -5.03 -10.69 -6.92
N ARG A 198 -6.04 -11.09 -7.70
CA ARG A 198 -7.21 -10.28 -8.06
C ARG A 198 -8.50 -11.04 -7.71
N GLY A 199 -9.01 -10.85 -6.50
CA GLY A 199 -10.20 -11.55 -6.01
C GLY A 199 -11.50 -10.84 -6.42
N ARG A 200 -12.53 -11.61 -6.81
CA ARG A 200 -13.88 -11.08 -7.07
C ARG A 200 -14.70 -10.82 -5.80
N SER A 201 -14.21 -11.29 -4.66
CA SER A 201 -14.77 -11.05 -3.33
C SER A 201 -13.66 -10.57 -2.39
N THR A 202 -13.99 -10.32 -1.12
CA THR A 202 -12.99 -9.90 -0.13
C THR A 202 -11.90 -10.95 0.05
N LEU A 203 -10.65 -10.50 0.14
CA LEU A 203 -9.47 -11.29 0.51
C LEU A 203 -9.12 -11.10 2.01
N THR A 204 -9.96 -10.38 2.77
CA THR A 204 -9.75 -10.12 4.20
C THR A 204 -9.56 -11.42 4.97
N GLY A 205 -8.57 -11.45 5.85
CA GLY A 205 -8.22 -12.60 6.67
C GLY A 205 -7.25 -13.58 5.99
N THR A 206 -6.96 -13.42 4.70
CA THR A 206 -5.95 -14.25 4.03
C THR A 206 -4.59 -14.05 4.70
N ARG A 207 -3.98 -15.11 5.19
CA ARG A 207 -2.65 -15.06 5.83
C ARG A 207 -1.55 -15.34 4.81
N ILE A 208 -0.50 -14.54 4.83
CA ILE A 208 0.68 -14.69 3.98
C ILE A 208 1.89 -14.91 4.87
N GLN A 209 2.56 -16.04 4.70
CA GLN A 209 3.77 -16.40 5.46
C GLN A 209 4.93 -16.68 4.50
N SER A 210 6.10 -16.11 4.76
CA SER A 210 7.30 -16.26 3.91
C SER A 210 8.52 -16.71 4.70
N GLN A 211 9.51 -17.29 4.03
CA GLN A 211 10.79 -17.66 4.65
C GLN A 211 11.73 -16.47 4.84
N GLN A 212 11.60 -15.45 4.01
CA GLN A 212 12.37 -14.20 4.06
C GLN A 212 11.43 -12.98 4.02
N PRO A 213 11.85 -11.81 4.52
CA PRO A 213 11.00 -10.62 4.49
C PRO A 213 10.49 -10.25 3.09
N VAL A 214 9.23 -9.84 3.00
CA VAL A 214 8.56 -9.40 1.76
C VAL A 214 7.79 -8.12 2.02
N ALA A 215 7.55 -7.31 0.99
CA ALA A 215 6.54 -6.25 1.10
C ALA A 215 5.19 -6.80 0.62
N VAL A 216 4.12 -6.53 1.35
CA VAL A 216 2.75 -6.89 0.97
C VAL A 216 1.97 -5.61 0.76
N LEU A 217 1.42 -5.42 -0.43
CA LEU A 217 0.51 -4.33 -0.72
C LEU A 217 -0.90 -4.89 -0.87
N VAL A 218 -1.90 -4.18 -0.35
CA VAL A 218 -3.31 -4.57 -0.45
C VAL A 218 -4.14 -3.40 -0.94
N GLY A 219 -5.33 -3.67 -1.46
CA GLY A 219 -6.22 -2.61 -1.87
C GLY A 219 -7.40 -3.09 -2.69
N HIS A 220 -7.98 -2.15 -3.42
CA HIS A 220 -9.00 -2.43 -4.42
C HIS A 220 -8.61 -1.76 -5.73
N GLN A 221 -8.91 -2.44 -6.84
CA GLN A 221 -8.84 -1.79 -8.14
C GLN A 221 -9.76 -0.56 -8.16
N CYS A 222 -10.90 -0.69 -7.47
CA CYS A 222 -11.88 0.33 -7.24
C CYS A 222 -12.69 -0.02 -5.99
N LEU A 223 -12.61 0.83 -4.98
CA LEU A 223 -13.45 0.78 -3.81
C LEU A 223 -14.55 1.85 -3.97
N SER A 224 -15.81 1.42 -3.94
CA SER A 224 -16.95 2.32 -3.82
C SER A 224 -17.63 2.04 -2.48
N MET A 225 -17.70 3.07 -1.63
CA MET A 225 -18.40 3.07 -0.35
C MET A 225 -19.61 4.01 -0.38
N GLY A 226 -20.47 3.84 -1.40
CA GLY A 226 -21.70 4.63 -1.58
C GLY A 226 -21.60 5.82 -2.54
N TYR A 227 -20.41 6.12 -3.07
CA TYR A 227 -20.17 7.22 -4.02
C TYR A 227 -19.29 6.77 -5.21
N THR A 228 -18.36 7.64 -5.64
CA THR A 228 -17.41 7.40 -6.73
C THR A 228 -16.48 6.23 -6.44
N CYS A 229 -15.87 5.73 -7.51
CA CYS A 229 -14.98 4.60 -7.54
C CYS A 229 -13.55 5.08 -7.33
N GLU A 230 -12.98 4.82 -6.15
CA GLU A 230 -11.63 5.25 -5.82
C GLU A 230 -10.69 4.04 -5.76
N HIS A 231 -9.56 4.10 -6.45
CA HIS A 231 -8.47 3.20 -6.19
C HIS A 231 -7.95 3.48 -4.79
N VAL A 232 -7.77 2.42 -4.01
CA VAL A 232 -7.14 2.49 -2.71
C VAL A 232 -6.08 1.42 -2.64
N TYR A 233 -4.91 1.76 -2.11
CA TYR A 233 -3.90 0.75 -1.81
C TYR A 233 -2.94 1.20 -0.73
N GLU A 234 -2.49 0.23 0.05
CA GLU A 234 -1.58 0.43 1.17
C GLU A 234 -0.50 -0.64 1.18
N GLN A 235 0.67 -0.31 1.74
CA GLN A 235 1.66 -1.32 2.12
C GLN A 235 1.39 -1.75 3.56
N LEU A 236 1.17 -3.04 3.76
CA LEU A 236 0.87 -3.55 5.08
C LEU A 236 2.10 -3.61 5.98
N PRO A 237 1.98 -3.25 7.27
CA PRO A 237 2.93 -3.66 8.28
C PRO A 237 2.87 -5.19 8.48
N ALA A 238 3.99 -5.81 8.83
CA ALA A 238 4.03 -7.20 9.27
C ALA A 238 3.33 -7.36 10.63
N VAL A 239 2.82 -8.56 10.93
CA VAL A 239 2.17 -8.89 12.20
C VAL A 239 3.04 -8.50 13.41
N ALA A 240 4.35 -8.74 13.33
CA ALA A 240 5.29 -8.39 14.40
C ALA A 240 5.41 -6.88 14.69
N ASN A 241 4.98 -6.03 13.75
CA ASN A 241 5.06 -4.57 13.84
C ASN A 241 3.69 -3.92 14.09
N LEU A 242 2.63 -4.71 14.26
CA LEU A 242 1.33 -4.19 14.64
C LEU A 242 1.39 -3.66 16.08
N GLY A 243 0.91 -2.43 16.27
CA GLY A 243 0.68 -1.88 17.60
C GLY A 243 -0.56 -2.50 18.25
N THR A 244 -0.74 -2.15 19.52
CA THR A 244 -1.93 -2.47 20.34
C THR A 244 -2.85 -1.26 20.51
N GLU A 245 -2.39 -0.07 20.12
CA GLU A 245 -3.12 1.19 20.24
C GLU A 245 -3.07 1.94 18.90
N TYR A 246 -4.22 2.47 18.50
CA TYR A 246 -4.37 3.18 17.23
C TYR A 246 -5.19 4.45 17.40
N LEU A 247 -4.74 5.51 16.76
CA LEU A 247 -5.51 6.74 16.64
C LEU A 247 -6.33 6.69 15.36
N VAL A 248 -7.64 6.86 15.51
CA VAL A 248 -8.59 6.96 14.40
C VAL A 248 -8.96 8.45 14.23
N PRO A 249 -8.28 9.22 13.37
CA PRO A 249 -8.70 10.57 13.06
C PRO A 249 -10.14 10.65 12.56
N THR A 250 -10.80 11.76 12.88
CA THR A 250 -12.15 12.12 12.46
C THR A 250 -12.08 13.23 11.42
N THR A 251 -12.85 13.15 10.33
CA THR A 251 -13.07 14.30 9.45
C THR A 251 -13.99 15.32 10.14
N THR A 252 -13.78 16.61 9.90
CA THR A 252 -14.59 17.68 10.50
C THR A 252 -15.88 17.97 9.72
N SER A 253 -16.22 17.16 8.72
CA SER A 253 -17.40 17.37 7.87
C SER A 253 -18.66 16.76 8.49
N SER A 254 -19.71 17.58 8.63
CA SER A 254 -21.01 17.18 9.20
C SER A 254 -21.80 16.18 8.36
N GLU A 255 -21.39 15.90 7.11
CA GLU A 255 -22.09 15.01 6.18
C GLU A 255 -21.36 13.69 5.92
N ALA A 256 -20.10 13.56 6.34
CA ALA A 256 -19.40 12.28 6.22
C ALA A 256 -19.93 11.26 7.23
N LYS A 257 -20.04 9.98 6.85
CA LYS A 257 -20.28 8.86 7.76
C LYS A 257 -18.98 8.15 8.13
N ASN A 258 -18.98 7.63 9.35
CA ASN A 258 -17.87 6.92 9.93
C ASN A 258 -17.92 5.43 9.66
N SER A 259 -16.75 4.87 9.39
CA SER A 259 -16.52 3.45 9.53
C SER A 259 -15.10 3.22 10.01
N ALA A 260 -14.88 2.20 10.82
CA ALA A 260 -13.57 1.63 11.03
C ALA A 260 -13.77 0.13 10.87
N VAL A 261 -12.92 -0.52 10.10
CA VAL A 261 -12.93 -1.99 10.03
C VAL A 261 -11.66 -2.45 10.71
N ILE A 262 -11.87 -3.33 11.67
CA ILE A 262 -10.90 -3.74 12.66
C ILE A 262 -10.67 -5.23 12.43
N VAL A 263 -9.44 -5.63 12.17
CA VAL A 263 -9.05 -7.04 11.94
C VAL A 263 -8.09 -7.46 13.04
N ALA A 264 -8.55 -8.36 13.91
CA ALA A 264 -7.70 -9.03 14.89
C ALA A 264 -6.86 -10.08 14.16
N VAL A 265 -5.56 -10.12 14.43
CA VAL A 265 -4.69 -11.20 13.93
C VAL A 265 -4.53 -12.34 14.93
N GLU A 266 -4.99 -12.15 16.17
CA GLU A 266 -5.02 -13.14 17.24
C GLU A 266 -6.47 -13.47 17.65
N ASP A 267 -6.70 -14.72 18.07
CA ASP A 267 -8.01 -15.13 18.58
C ASP A 267 -8.25 -14.55 19.97
N ASN A 268 -9.52 -14.29 20.30
CA ASN A 268 -9.95 -13.74 21.60
C ASN A 268 -9.41 -12.33 21.91
N THR A 269 -9.05 -11.54 20.91
CA THR A 269 -8.65 -10.15 21.18
C THR A 269 -9.83 -9.29 21.61
N GLU A 270 -9.66 -8.58 22.73
CA GLU A 270 -10.66 -7.66 23.27
C GLU A 270 -10.42 -6.22 22.79
N LEU A 271 -11.45 -5.57 22.27
CA LEU A 271 -11.37 -4.20 21.77
C LEU A 271 -11.99 -3.22 22.77
N THR A 272 -11.22 -2.22 23.19
CA THR A 272 -11.73 -1.08 23.95
C THR A 272 -11.71 0.19 23.10
N LEU A 273 -12.86 0.86 22.96
CA LEU A 273 -12.99 2.10 22.20
C LEU A 273 -13.06 3.31 23.14
N HIS A 274 -12.04 4.17 23.11
CA HIS A 274 -12.03 5.44 23.82
C HIS A 274 -12.51 6.57 22.89
N THR A 275 -13.62 7.23 23.22
CA THR A 275 -14.19 8.30 22.38
C THR A 275 -14.24 9.64 23.10
N GLN A 276 -13.98 10.74 22.36
CA GLN A 276 -14.05 12.11 22.86
C GLN A 276 -15.07 12.94 22.05
N LYS A 277 -16.36 12.72 22.36
CA LYS A 277 -17.51 13.51 21.91
C LYS A 277 -17.76 13.64 20.38
N GLN A 278 -18.59 12.70 19.92
CA GLN A 278 -19.43 12.76 18.72
C GLN A 278 -18.76 12.54 17.34
N LEU A 279 -19.46 11.73 16.53
CA LEU A 279 -18.99 10.62 15.67
C LEU A 279 -18.10 10.79 14.41
N SER A 280 -17.52 11.94 14.09
CA SER A 280 -17.25 12.30 12.68
C SER A 280 -16.05 11.61 11.94
N SER A 281 -16.20 10.33 11.59
CA SER A 281 -16.09 9.92 10.17
C SER A 281 -14.73 9.77 9.45
N ILE A 282 -13.95 8.72 9.80
CA ILE A 282 -12.92 7.97 9.01
C ILE A 282 -13.53 6.90 8.02
N LEU A 283 -12.74 6.22 7.17
CA LEU A 283 -12.51 4.76 7.17
C LEU A 283 -11.08 4.52 7.69
N ILE A 284 -10.91 3.94 8.87
CA ILE A 284 -9.56 3.68 9.42
C ILE A 284 -9.36 2.20 9.67
N ILE A 285 -8.25 1.73 9.14
CA ILE A 285 -7.83 0.34 9.14
C ILE A 285 -6.93 0.17 10.35
N VAL A 286 -7.41 -0.63 11.30
CA VAL A 286 -6.61 -1.03 12.45
C VAL A 286 -6.44 -2.54 12.36
N MET A 287 -5.27 -2.97 11.93
CA MET A 287 -4.81 -4.34 12.15
C MET A 287 -4.01 -4.32 13.44
N TYR A 288 -4.39 -5.12 14.41
CA TYR A 288 -3.80 -5.12 15.73
C TYR A 288 -3.40 -6.55 16.09
N ARG A 289 -2.44 -6.62 16.99
CA ARG A 289 -2.11 -7.84 17.71
C ARG A 289 -3.07 -8.03 18.86
#